data_AF-B5HTM3-F1
#
_entry.id   AF-B5HTM3-F1
#
_cell.length_a   1.000
_cell.length_b   1.000
_cell.length_c   1.000
_cell.angle_alpha   90.00
_cell.angle_beta   90.00
_cell.angle_gamma   90.00
#
_symmetry.space_group_name_H-M   'P 1'
#
loop_
_entity.id
_entity.type
_entity.pdbx_description
1 polymer ?
#
loop_
_entity_poly.entity_id
_entity_poly.type
_entity_poly.pdbx_seq_one_letter_code
_entity_poly.pdbx_strand_id
1 'polypeptide(L)'
;MPTTGDSRLTSPPELNSHPAESSGQRGCAAKVRGMTDDALACPECSRPLAAGGLVLSRRDDGQRVCRSLWRCAAWHTWWRWTDRPEEPLEVCAAPELFR
;
A
#
# COMPACT_ATOMS: atom_id res chain seq x y z
N MET A 1 -57.01 -46.36 30.86
CA MET A 1 -56.12 -45.65 31.80
C MET A 1 -55.12 -46.70 32.28
N PRO A 2 -53.83 -46.68 31.87
CA PRO A 2 -52.89 -45.58 32.14
C PRO A 2 -51.98 -45.25 30.91
N THR A 3 -51.61 -43.98 30.72
CA THR A 3 -50.31 -43.32 31.00
C THR A 3 -49.23 -43.45 29.91
N THR A 4 -48.82 -42.27 29.42
CA THR A 4 -47.43 -41.89 29.11
C THR A 4 -46.81 -42.62 27.92
N GLY A 5 -46.66 -42.00 26.75
CA GLY A 5 -45.87 -40.78 26.55
C GLY A 5 -44.49 -41.19 26.03
N ASP A 6 -44.43 -41.71 24.80
CA ASP A 6 -43.17 -42.05 24.14
C ASP A 6 -42.57 -40.79 23.52
N SER A 7 -41.36 -40.51 23.95
CA SER A 7 -40.50 -39.47 23.43
C SER A 7 -39.88 -39.93 22.12
N ARG A 8 -40.02 -39.12 21.06
CA ARG A 8 -38.92 -38.97 20.09
C ARG A 8 -39.04 -37.64 19.38
N LEU A 9 -38.11 -36.77 19.74
CA LEU A 9 -37.57 -35.73 18.87
C LEU A 9 -37.46 -36.28 17.45
N THR A 10 -38.10 -35.61 16.50
CA THR A 10 -37.66 -35.62 15.11
C THR A 10 -37.77 -34.19 14.64
N SER A 11 -36.71 -33.43 14.91
CA SER A 11 -36.47 -32.15 14.25
C SER A 11 -36.41 -32.39 12.74
N PRO A 12 -37.13 -31.62 11.90
CA PRO A 12 -36.85 -31.61 10.47
C PRO A 12 -35.46 -31.01 10.20
N PRO A 13 -34.73 -31.50 9.18
CA PRO A 13 -33.40 -31.02 8.85
C PRO A 13 -33.43 -29.66 8.14
N GLU A 14 -32.43 -28.84 8.47
CA GLU A 14 -31.67 -27.98 7.55
C GLU A 14 -32.47 -27.21 6.48
N LEU A 15 -32.78 -25.94 6.78
CA LEU A 15 -32.80 -24.94 5.72
C LEU A 15 -31.68 -23.94 5.97
N ASN A 16 -30.47 -24.40 5.65
CA ASN A 16 -29.26 -23.60 5.57
C ASN A 16 -29.44 -22.53 4.47
N SER A 17 -30.03 -21.41 4.84
CA SER A 17 -30.29 -20.29 3.93
C SER A 17 -29.21 -19.24 4.15
N HIS A 18 -28.03 -19.51 3.58
CA HIS A 18 -27.06 -18.48 3.29
C HIS A 18 -27.65 -17.57 2.20
N PRO A 19 -27.86 -16.26 2.44
CA PRO A 19 -27.94 -15.33 1.34
C PRO A 19 -26.54 -15.18 0.76
N ALA A 20 -26.41 -15.76 -0.44
CA ALA A 20 -25.44 -15.48 -1.49
C ALA A 20 -24.60 -14.21 -1.26
N GLU A 21 -23.33 -14.44 -0.97
CA GLU A 21 -22.30 -13.53 -1.42
C GLU A 21 -22.42 -13.42 -2.94
N SER A 22 -22.87 -12.25 -3.41
CA SER A 22 -22.78 -11.92 -4.81
C SER A 22 -22.39 -10.46 -4.97
N SER A 23 -21.19 -10.34 -5.53
CA SER A 23 -20.86 -9.37 -6.55
C SER A 23 -20.67 -7.93 -6.08
N GLY A 24 -19.38 -7.63 -5.89
CA GLY A 24 -18.78 -6.79 -6.91
C GLY A 24 -18.86 -5.30 -6.63
N GLN A 25 -18.25 -4.87 -5.53
CA GLN A 25 -17.53 -3.60 -5.57
C GLN A 25 -16.07 -3.89 -5.90
N ARG A 26 -15.84 -4.05 -7.22
CA ARG A 26 -14.59 -3.61 -7.87
C ARG A 26 -14.47 -2.10 -7.69
N GLY A 27 -14.26 -1.67 -6.47
CA GLY A 27 -13.37 -0.56 -6.26
C GLY A 27 -11.98 -1.15 -6.46
N CYS A 28 -11.33 -0.84 -7.59
CA CYS A 28 -9.90 -0.61 -7.52
C CYS A 28 -9.73 0.59 -6.59
N ALA A 29 -9.94 0.39 -5.29
CA ALA A 29 -9.24 1.13 -4.28
C ALA A 29 -7.79 0.75 -4.54
N ALA A 30 -7.18 1.43 -5.50
CA ALA A 30 -5.85 1.91 -5.29
C ALA A 30 -5.95 2.61 -3.93
N LYS A 31 -5.73 1.83 -2.86
CA LYS A 31 -5.05 2.34 -1.69
C LYS A 31 -3.76 2.85 -2.31
N VAL A 32 -3.80 4.10 -2.78
CA VAL A 32 -2.79 5.07 -2.43
C VAL A 32 -2.71 4.87 -0.94
N ARG A 33 -1.83 3.94 -0.52
CA ARG A 33 -1.27 3.98 0.80
C ARG A 33 -0.80 5.41 0.83
N GLY A 34 -1.55 6.21 1.59
CA GLY A 34 -1.10 7.54 1.94
C GLY A 34 0.36 7.37 2.28
N MET A 35 1.18 8.24 1.70
CA MET A 35 2.59 8.29 2.01
C MET A 35 2.68 8.62 3.50
N THR A 36 2.45 7.63 4.35
CA THR A 36 2.77 7.63 5.76
C THR A 36 4.27 7.64 5.73
N ASP A 37 4.80 8.85 5.69
CA ASP A 37 5.78 9.40 6.62
C ASP A 37 6.42 8.37 7.59
N ASP A 38 6.90 7.24 7.09
CA ASP A 38 8.23 6.80 7.50
C ASP A 38 9.12 7.93 7.01
N ALA A 39 9.24 9.00 7.81
CA ALA A 39 9.98 10.20 7.50
C ALA A 39 11.40 9.77 7.19
N LEU A 40 11.68 9.56 5.90
CA LEU A 40 12.97 9.09 5.45
C LEU A 40 13.97 10.13 5.97
N ALA A 41 14.89 9.69 6.81
CA ALA A 41 15.91 10.56 7.31
C ALA A 41 16.96 10.73 6.21
N CYS A 42 17.40 11.97 6.00
CA CYS A 42 18.52 12.24 5.11
C CYS A 42 19.77 11.51 5.65
N PRO A 43 20.46 10.66 4.87
CA PRO A 43 21.66 9.96 5.33
C PRO A 43 22.80 10.89 5.78
N GLU A 44 22.84 12.11 5.23
CA GLU A 44 23.91 13.08 5.50
C GLU A 44 23.67 13.95 6.74
N CYS A 45 22.41 14.26 7.06
CA CYS A 45 22.10 15.22 8.14
C CYS A 45 21.00 14.75 9.08
N SER A 46 20.49 13.53 8.89
CA SER A 46 19.42 12.88 9.66
C SER A 46 18.12 13.67 9.77
N ARG A 47 17.97 14.74 8.98
CA ARG A 47 16.74 15.55 8.93
C ARG A 47 15.66 14.84 8.13
N PRO A 48 14.37 15.07 8.45
CA PRO A 48 13.28 14.51 7.68
C PRO A 48 13.35 14.96 6.22
N LEU A 49 13.11 14.02 5.31
CA LEU A 49 12.97 14.27 3.87
C LEU A 49 11.51 14.53 3.54
N ALA A 50 11.26 15.62 2.80
CA ALA A 50 9.98 15.90 2.19
C ALA A 50 9.99 15.42 0.74
N ALA A 51 8.86 14.90 0.26
CA ALA A 51 8.69 14.58 -1.15
C ALA A 51 8.51 15.84 -1.99
N GLY A 52 9.32 15.98 -3.05
CA GLY A 52 9.37 17.16 -3.91
C GLY A 52 8.75 16.98 -5.30
N GLY A 53 8.49 15.75 -5.74
CA GLY A 53 7.94 15.47 -7.07
C GLY A 53 8.21 14.06 -7.58
N LEU A 54 7.78 13.79 -8.81
CA LEU A 54 8.00 12.52 -9.51
C LEU A 54 8.71 12.78 -10.84
N VAL A 55 9.72 11.98 -11.16
CA VAL A 55 10.41 12.01 -12.46
C VAL A 55 10.32 10.65 -13.12
N LEU A 56 9.79 10.61 -14.34
CA LEU A 56 9.78 9.39 -15.13
C LEU A 56 11.20 9.07 -15.61
N SER A 57 11.74 7.95 -15.15
CA SER A 57 13.10 7.51 -15.46
C SER A 57 13.07 6.16 -16.15
N ARG A 58 14.00 5.94 -17.08
CA ARG A 58 14.23 4.60 -17.63
C ARG A 58 15.23 3.88 -16.73
N ARG A 59 14.88 2.66 -16.32
CA ARG A 59 15.76 1.77 -15.57
C ARG A 59 16.53 0.86 -16.54
N ASP A 60 17.58 0.23 -16.04
CA ASP A 60 18.46 -0.66 -16.82
C ASP A 60 17.72 -1.85 -17.45
N ASP A 61 16.60 -2.28 -16.88
CA ASP A 61 15.72 -3.30 -17.46
C ASP A 61 14.84 -2.79 -18.62
N GLY A 62 15.06 -1.56 -19.06
CA GLY A 62 14.33 -0.92 -20.15
C GLY A 62 12.94 -0.41 -19.75
N GLN A 63 12.47 -0.70 -18.54
CA GLN A 63 11.19 -0.23 -18.06
C GLN A 63 11.25 1.25 -17.71
N ARG A 64 10.15 1.96 -17.97
CA ARG A 64 9.97 3.34 -17.55
C ARG A 64 9.23 3.33 -16.22
N VAL A 65 9.89 3.79 -15.18
CA VAL A 65 9.34 3.82 -13.83
C VAL A 65 9.54 5.20 -13.23
N CYS A 66 8.59 5.65 -12.42
CA CYS A 66 8.71 6.91 -11.72
C CYS A 66 9.72 6.79 -10.57
N ARG A 67 10.51 7.85 -10.39
CA ARG A 67 11.31 8.09 -9.20
C ARG A 67 10.71 9.24 -8.42
N SER A 68 10.52 9.06 -7.13
CA SER A 68 10.14 10.14 -6.21
C SER A 68 11.37 10.92 -5.80
N LEU A 69 11.27 12.24 -5.95
CA LEU A 69 12.23 13.20 -5.45
C LEU A 69 12.01 13.40 -3.96
N TRP A 70 13.10 13.31 -3.19
CA TRP A 70 13.12 13.56 -1.76
C TRP A 70 14.15 14.64 -1.45
N ARG A 71 13.78 15.63 -0.63
CA ARG A 71 14.66 16.74 -0.26
C ARG A 71 14.55 17.06 1.22
N CYS A 72 15.69 17.27 1.87
CA CYS A 72 15.70 17.72 3.27
C CYS A 72 15.78 19.25 3.36
N ALA A 73 15.55 19.80 4.55
CA ALA A 73 15.70 21.24 4.81
C ALA A 73 17.13 21.78 4.62
N ALA A 74 18.14 20.91 4.56
CA ALA A 74 19.52 21.26 4.19
C ALA A 74 19.79 21.15 2.68
N TRP A 75 18.74 20.96 1.88
CA TRP A 75 18.77 20.89 0.42
C TRP A 75 19.49 19.68 -0.19
N HIS A 76 19.83 18.66 0.59
CA HIS A 76 20.26 17.37 0.03
C HIS A 76 19.10 16.68 -0.69
N THR A 77 19.38 16.17 -1.88
CA THR A 77 18.39 15.66 -2.82
C THR A 77 18.64 14.19 -3.11
N TRP A 78 17.59 13.38 -3.00
CA TRP A 78 17.63 11.93 -3.12
C TRP A 78 16.51 11.41 -4.02
N TRP A 79 16.74 10.25 -4.63
CA TRP A 79 15.75 9.52 -5.41
C TRP A 79 15.32 8.24 -4.70
N ARG A 80 14.05 7.90 -4.84
CA ARG A 80 13.53 6.57 -4.50
C ARG A 80 12.64 6.09 -5.62
N TRP A 81 12.77 4.83 -6.03
CA TRP A 81 11.86 4.24 -7.00
C TRP A 81 10.45 4.11 -6.43
N THR A 82 9.42 4.47 -7.21
CA THR A 82 8.03 4.37 -6.75
C THR A 82 7.52 2.93 -6.70
N ASP A 83 8.07 2.04 -7.53
CA ASP A 83 7.71 0.64 -7.58
C ASP A 83 8.44 -0.21 -6.54
N ARG A 84 9.54 0.30 -5.96
CA ARG A 84 10.37 -0.39 -4.97
C ARG A 84 10.67 0.51 -3.78
N PRO A 85 9.68 0.74 -2.90
CA PRO A 85 9.91 1.53 -1.70
C PRO A 85 10.98 0.91 -0.79
N GLU A 86 11.15 -0.41 -0.77
CA GLU A 86 12.18 -1.09 0.03
C GLU A 86 13.62 -0.80 -0.43
N GLU A 87 13.83 -0.29 -1.64
CA GLU A 87 15.17 0.06 -2.12
C GLU A 87 15.71 1.32 -1.43
N PRO A 88 17.05 1.38 -1.21
CA PRO A 88 17.69 2.51 -0.58
C PRO A 88 17.55 3.80 -1.40
N LEU A 89 17.69 4.94 -0.72
CA LEU A 89 17.74 6.24 -1.38
C LEU A 89 18.97 6.33 -2.28
N GLU A 90 18.74 6.64 -3.56
CA GLU A 90 19.79 6.92 -4.53
C GLU A 90 20.18 8.40 -4.50
N VAL A 91 21.47 8.70 -4.69
CA VAL A 91 21.96 10.07 -4.83
C VAL A 91 21.36 10.71 -6.08
N CYS A 92 20.83 11.93 -5.96
CA CYS A 92 20.44 12.70 -7.13
C CYS A 92 21.68 13.23 -7.86
N ALA A 93 21.94 12.73 -9.06
CA ALA A 93 23.08 13.16 -9.88
C ALA A 93 22.98 14.63 -10.34
N ALA A 94 21.79 15.23 -10.30
CA ALA A 94 21.53 16.58 -10.77
C ALA A 94 20.68 17.38 -9.75
N PRO A 95 21.22 17.64 -8.54
CA PRO A 95 20.47 18.37 -7.50
C PRO A 95 20.16 19.81 -7.93
N GLU A 96 21.00 20.38 -8.79
CA GLU A 96 20.89 21.73 -9.38
C GLU A 96 19.60 21.96 -10.17
N LEU A 97 18.97 20.90 -10.68
CA LEU A 97 17.73 20.99 -11.47
C LEU A 97 16.50 21.30 -10.62
N PHE A 98 16.59 21.13 -9.30
CA PHE A 98 15.46 21.21 -8.39
C PHE A 98 15.58 22.39 -7.41
N ARG A 99 16.24 23.49 -7.84
CA ARG A 99 16.50 24.67 -7.01
C ARG A 99 15.25 25.21 -6.33
#